data_AF-A0A645E9F9-F1
#
_entry.id   AF-A0A645E9F9-F1
#
_cell.length_a   1.000
_cell.length_b   1.000
_cell.length_c   1.000
_cell.angle_alpha   90.00
_cell.angle_beta   90.00
_cell.angle_gamma   90.00
#
_symmetry.space_group_name_H-M   'P 1'
#
loop_
_entity.id
_entity.type
_entity.pdbx_description
1 polymer ?
#
loop_
_entity_poly.entity_id
_entity_poly.type
_entity_poly.pdbx_seq_one_letter_code
_entity_poly.pdbx_strand_id
1 'polypeptide(L)'
;MQQQLADPAVNVPAGARYLSYLMDLFPGRLDLVLAAYNAGEGAVQKFGKAIPPYKETMNYVKAVTGIYEQLQAARPLSGRLAAAGPAGRGGSRIRMTLPGAASAAADAQIP
;
A
#
# COMPACT_ATOMS: atom_id res chain seq x y z
N MET A 1 -12.46 -18.86 -10.96
CA MET A 1 -12.62 -17.69 -10.07
C MET A 1 -11.27 -17.15 -9.56
N GLN A 2 -10.31 -17.98 -9.10
CA GLN A 2 -9.04 -17.50 -8.53
C GLN A 2 -8.06 -16.81 -9.51
N GLN A 3 -8.19 -17.03 -10.83
CA GLN A 3 -7.27 -16.49 -11.85
C GLN A 3 -7.50 -15.01 -12.22
N GLN A 4 -8.68 -14.42 -11.94
CA GLN A 4 -8.99 -13.05 -12.37
C GLN A 4 -8.35 -11.96 -11.50
N LEU A 5 -7.90 -12.30 -10.27
CA LEU A 5 -7.18 -11.37 -9.39
C LEU A 5 -5.67 -11.31 -9.64
N ALA A 6 -5.13 -12.24 -10.44
CA ALA A 6 -3.71 -12.26 -10.80
C ALA A 6 -3.38 -11.38 -12.01
N ASP A 7 -4.40 -10.93 -12.76
CA ASP A 7 -4.21 -9.99 -13.84
C ASP A 7 -3.84 -8.60 -13.27
N PRO A 8 -2.62 -8.09 -13.51
CA PRO A 8 -2.20 -6.78 -13.00
C PRO A 8 -3.11 -5.66 -13.51
N ALA A 9 -3.72 -5.80 -14.69
CA ALA A 9 -4.64 -4.80 -15.25
C ALA A 9 -5.93 -4.65 -14.44
N VAL A 10 -6.32 -5.69 -13.69
CA VAL A 10 -7.51 -5.70 -12.83
C VAL A 10 -7.14 -5.46 -11.37
N ASN A 11 -6.07 -6.09 -10.89
CA ASN A 11 -5.65 -6.05 -9.49
C ASN A 11 -5.20 -4.65 -9.05
N VAL A 12 -4.40 -3.96 -9.89
CA VAL A 12 -3.87 -2.64 -9.53
C VAL A 12 -4.98 -1.59 -9.37
N PRO A 13 -5.93 -1.44 -10.32
CA PRO A 13 -7.05 -0.52 -10.14
C PRO A 13 -7.96 -0.88 -8.96
N ALA A 14 -8.22 -2.17 -8.72
CA ALA A 14 -9.03 -2.61 -7.58
C ALA A 14 -8.36 -2.26 -6.24
N GLY A 15 -7.07 -2.58 -6.10
CA GLY A 15 -6.28 -2.22 -4.92
C GLY A 15 -6.20 -0.70 -4.72
N ALA A 16 -6.02 0.08 -5.78
CA ALA A 16 -5.99 1.55 -5.71
C ALA A 16 -7.33 2.15 -5.26
N ARG A 17 -8.47 1.59 -5.73
CA ARG A 17 -9.80 2.02 -5.28
C ARG A 17 -10.02 1.72 -3.81
N TYR A 18 -9.66 0.52 -3.36
CA TYR A 18 -9.78 0.15 -1.95
C TYR A 18 -8.88 1.03 -1.07
N LEU A 19 -7.64 1.29 -1.50
CA LEU A 19 -6.74 2.21 -0.80
C LEU A 19 -7.33 3.63 -0.72
N SER A 20 -7.95 4.13 -1.79
CA SER A 20 -8.63 5.44 -1.78
C SER A 20 -9.74 5.49 -0.74
N TYR A 21 -10.59 4.45 -0.69
CA TYR A 21 -11.62 4.33 0.33
C TYR A 21 -11.04 4.36 1.76
N LEU A 22 -9.93 3.67 2.00
CA LEU A 22 -9.27 3.68 3.31
C LEU A 22 -8.69 5.05 3.66
N MET A 23 -8.17 5.81 2.68
CA MET A 23 -7.68 7.18 2.89
C MET A 23 -8.80 8.12 3.34
N ASP A 24 -10.02 7.95 2.80
CA ASP A 24 -11.20 8.70 3.24
C ASP A 24 -11.64 8.28 4.66
N LEU A 25 -11.53 6.99 4.97
CA LEU A 25 -11.90 6.43 6.28
C LEU A 25 -10.93 6.85 7.41
N PHE A 26 -9.65 7.05 7.09
CA PHE A 26 -8.59 7.41 8.03
C PHE A 26 -7.84 8.68 7.58
N PRO A 27 -8.49 9.85 7.61
CA PRO A 27 -7.96 11.07 7.01
C PRO A 27 -6.66 11.52 7.70
N GLY A 28 -5.62 11.73 6.89
CA GLY A 28 -4.30 12.17 7.35
C GLY A 28 -3.51 11.11 8.14
N ARG A 29 -4.02 9.89 8.26
CA ARG A 29 -3.43 8.80 9.05
C ARG A 29 -2.97 7.67 8.17
N LEU A 30 -1.93 7.93 7.37
CA LEU A 30 -1.35 6.95 6.44
C LEU A 30 -0.94 5.65 7.15
N ASP A 31 -0.49 5.74 8.40
CA ASP A 31 -0.19 4.60 9.26
C ASP A 31 -1.40 3.67 9.47
N LEU A 32 -2.58 4.24 9.71
CA LEU A 32 -3.82 3.49 9.88
C LEU A 32 -4.37 2.97 8.56
N VAL A 33 -4.18 3.71 7.46
CA VAL A 33 -4.55 3.26 6.11
C VAL A 33 -3.78 2.01 5.74
N LEU A 34 -2.46 2.01 5.96
CA LEU A 34 -1.61 0.85 5.69
C LEU A 34 -1.94 -0.33 6.61
N ALA A 35 -2.24 -0.07 7.89
CA ALA A 35 -2.67 -1.11 8.81
C ALA A 35 -4.01 -1.73 8.38
N ALA A 36 -4.98 -0.91 7.96
CA ALA A 36 -6.28 -1.38 7.49
C ALA A 36 -6.19 -2.13 6.16
N TYR A 37 -5.29 -1.74 5.26
CA TYR A 37 -5.07 -2.46 4.01
C TYR A 37 -4.54 -3.88 4.23
N ASN A 38 -3.73 -4.09 5.29
CA ASN A 38 -3.18 -5.41 5.62
C ASN A 38 -4.09 -6.23 6.55
N ALA A 39 -4.65 -5.62 7.60
CA ALA A 39 -5.40 -6.33 8.64
C ALA A 39 -6.93 -6.17 8.54
N GLY A 40 -7.42 -5.39 7.58
CA GLY A 40 -8.81 -4.95 7.46
C GLY A 40 -9.12 -3.74 8.34
N GLU A 41 -9.99 -2.85 7.86
CA GLU A 41 -10.42 -1.67 8.60
C GLU A 41 -11.18 -2.02 9.89
N GLY A 42 -11.87 -3.16 9.92
CA GLY A 42 -12.60 -3.64 11.09
C GLY A 42 -11.67 -3.93 12.27
N ALA A 43 -10.47 -4.46 12.01
CA ALA A 43 -9.46 -4.68 13.04
C ALA A 43 -8.98 -3.33 13.61
N VAL A 44 -8.59 -2.39 12.74
CA VAL A 44 -8.15 -1.04 13.16
C VAL A 44 -9.23 -0.33 13.99
N GLN A 45 -10.50 -0.44 13.60
CA GLN A 45 -11.63 0.12 14.36
C GLN A 45 -11.81 -0.57 15.72
N LYS A 46 -11.74 -1.91 15.77
CA LYS A 46 -11.83 -2.69 17.01
C LYS A 46 -10.73 -2.33 18.02
N PHE A 47 -9.54 -2.00 17.53
CA PHE A 47 -8.42 -1.53 18.35
C PHE A 47 -8.43 0.00 18.57
N GLY A 48 -9.57 0.67 18.40
CA GLY A 48 -9.73 2.09 18.74
C GLY A 48 -9.02 3.04 17.79
N LYS A 49 -8.99 2.73 16.49
CA LYS A 49 -8.23 3.47 15.45
C LYS A 49 -6.73 3.51 15.74
N ALA A 50 -6.21 2.38 16.19
CA ALA A 50 -4.79 2.13 16.37
C ALA A 50 -4.33 0.97 15.49
N ILE A 51 -3.01 0.88 15.27
CA ILE A 51 -2.41 -0.27 14.59
C ILE A 51 -2.64 -1.51 15.48
N PRO A 52 -3.33 -2.55 15.00
CA PRO A 52 -3.50 -3.77 15.76
C PRO A 52 -2.15 -4.38 16.16
N PRO A 53 -2.03 -5.02 17.34
CA PRO A 53 -0.78 -5.61 17.82
C PRO A 53 -0.43 -6.92 17.09
N TYR A 54 -0.66 -6.99 15.78
CA TYR A 54 -0.28 -8.08 14.90
C TYR A 54 1.13 -7.81 14.38
N LYS A 55 2.05 -8.74 14.64
CA LYS A 55 3.46 -8.59 14.24
C LYS A 55 3.61 -8.36 12.75
N GLU A 56 2.82 -9.05 11.93
CA GLU A 56 2.78 -8.87 10.48
C GLU A 56 2.37 -7.44 10.10
N THR A 57 1.25 -6.95 10.65
CA THR A 57 0.73 -5.61 10.34
C THR A 57 1.70 -4.51 10.76
N MET A 58 2.30 -4.61 11.94
CA MET A 58 3.32 -3.65 12.39
C MET A 58 4.54 -3.64 11.44
N ASN A 59 5.00 -4.81 11.01
CA ASN A 59 6.09 -4.92 10.05
C ASN A 59 5.71 -4.37 8.67
N TYR A 60 4.49 -4.64 8.22
CA TYR A 60 3.95 -4.15 6.96
C TYR A 60 3.92 -2.63 6.92
N VAL A 61 3.34 -1.99 7.94
CA VAL A 61 3.28 -0.52 8.06
C VAL A 61 4.69 0.07 8.03
N LYS A 62 5.63 -0.52 8.77
CA LYS A 62 7.03 -0.06 8.79
C LYS A 62 7.70 -0.19 7.41
N ALA A 63 7.54 -1.34 6.74
CA ALA A 63 8.18 -1.61 5.46
C ALA A 63 7.63 -0.69 4.35
N VAL A 64 6.31 -0.57 4.23
CA VAL A 64 5.67 0.22 3.17
C VAL A 64 5.91 1.72 3.38
N THR A 65 5.89 2.20 4.62
CA THR A 65 6.26 3.60 4.93
C THR A 65 7.71 3.89 4.51
N GLY A 66 8.64 3.00 4.83
CA GLY A 66 10.05 3.17 4.43
C GLY A 66 10.24 3.18 2.90
N ILE A 67 9.54 2.32 2.17
CA ILE A 67 9.55 2.33 0.70
C ILE A 67 8.95 3.62 0.17
N TYR A 68 7.82 4.07 0.73
CA TYR A 68 7.16 5.29 0.31
C TYR A 68 8.07 6.52 0.47
N GLU A 69 8.74 6.65 1.61
CA GLU A 69 9.70 7.74 1.85
C GLU A 69 10.87 7.71 0.86
N GLN A 70 11.43 6.54 0.58
CA GLN A 70 12.50 6.38 -0.41
C GLN A 70 12.04 6.79 -1.82
N LEU A 71 10.84 6.37 -2.24
CA LEU A 71 10.28 6.73 -3.53
C LEU A 71 10.00 8.22 -3.64
N GLN A 72 9.54 8.85 -2.55
CA GLN A 72 9.28 10.29 -2.50
C GLN A 72 10.59 11.09 -2.51
N ALA A 73 11.66 10.59 -1.88
CA ALA A 73 13.00 11.19 -1.94
C ALA A 73 13.66 11.05 -3.32
N ALA A 74 13.44 9.91 -3.99
CA ALA A 74 13.93 9.64 -5.34
C ALA A 74 13.11 10.36 -6.42
N ARG A 75 11.97 10.94 -6.07
CA ARG A 75 11.10 11.68 -7.00
C ARG A 75 11.81 12.99 -7.37
N PRO A 76 12.27 13.17 -8.62
CA PRO A 76 12.98 14.38 -9.00
C PRO A 76 12.10 15.59 -8.72
N LEU A 77 12.71 16.65 -8.17
CA LEU A 77 12.08 17.94 -7.85
C LEU A 77 11.25 18.54 -9.00
N SER A 78 11.45 18.06 -10.23
CA SER A 78 10.60 18.27 -11.40
C SER A 78 9.11 18.02 -11.11
N GLY A 79 8.75 17.01 -10.31
CA GLY A 79 7.35 16.70 -10.00
C GLY A 79 6.66 17.68 -9.05
N ARG A 80 7.42 18.51 -8.32
CA ARG A 80 6.90 19.56 -7.44
C ARG A 80 6.74 20.90 -8.17
N LEU A 81 7.40 21.07 -9.32
CA LEU A 81 7.24 22.20 -10.26
C LEU A 81 6.34 21.87 -11.48
N ALA A 82 6.07 20.59 -11.78
CA ALA A 82 5.34 20.15 -12.98
C ALA A 82 3.81 20.39 -12.97
N ALA A 83 3.31 21.28 -12.12
CA ALA A 83 2.01 21.93 -12.35
C ALA A 83 2.09 23.06 -13.41
N ALA A 84 3.23 23.22 -14.09
CA ALA A 84 3.41 24.15 -15.21
C ALA A 84 4.25 23.52 -16.35
N GLY A 85 3.58 22.97 -17.37
CA GLY A 85 4.08 22.87 -18.75
C GLY A 85 5.23 21.91 -19.08
N PRO A 86 5.46 21.55 -20.38
CA PRO A 86 5.64 20.16 -20.74
C PRO A 86 7.04 19.73 -21.26
N ALA A 87 7.17 18.39 -21.30
CA ALA A 87 7.96 17.54 -22.21
C ALA A 87 9.47 17.34 -21.94
N GLY A 88 9.86 16.06 -21.80
CA GLY A 88 11.25 15.64 -22.02
C GLY A 88 11.71 14.37 -21.33
N ARG A 89 11.43 13.22 -21.97
CA ARG A 89 12.34 12.07 -22.21
C ARG A 89 13.03 11.36 -21.00
N GLY A 90 12.72 10.07 -20.88
CA GLY A 90 13.66 9.07 -20.33
C GLY A 90 13.34 8.56 -18.91
N GLY A 91 12.30 7.74 -18.79
CA GLY A 91 12.00 7.05 -17.54
C GLY A 91 13.02 5.94 -17.23
N SER A 92 14.00 6.22 -16.37
CA SER A 92 14.77 5.18 -15.69
C SER A 92 13.83 4.42 -14.76
N ARG A 93 13.42 3.22 -15.17
CA ARG A 93 12.66 2.30 -14.32
C ARG A 93 13.54 1.92 -13.14
N ILE A 94 13.17 2.37 -11.94
CA ILE A 94 13.80 1.91 -10.70
C ILE A 94 13.38 0.45 -10.51
N ARG A 95 14.29 -0.48 -10.80
CA ARG A 95 14.10 -1.90 -10.51
C ARG A 95 14.34 -2.13 -9.01
N MET A 96 13.26 -2.11 -8.24
CA MET A 96 13.29 -2.50 -6.83
C MET A 96 12.79 -3.94 -6.72
N THR A 97 13.71 -4.89 -6.51
CA THR A 97 13.33 -6.25 -6.15
C THR A 97 12.90 -6.26 -4.69
N LEU A 98 11.59 -6.22 -4.45
CA LEU A 98 11.03 -6.51 -3.14
C LEU A 98 11.24 -8.01 -2.87
N PRO A 99 11.88 -8.42 -1.76
CA PRO A 99 11.88 -9.82 -1.37
C PRO A 99 10.44 -10.23 -1.10
N GLY A 100 9.86 -11.03 -2.00
CA GLY A 100 8.54 -11.61 -1.82
C GLY A 100 8.57 -12.54 -0.62
N ALA A 101 7.83 -12.21 0.43
CA ALA A 101 7.50 -13.17 1.48
C ALA A 101 6.53 -14.19 0.88
N ALA A 102 7.07 -15.30 0.39
CA ALA A 102 6.33 -16.52 0.23
C ALA A 102 6.05 -17.14 1.61
N SER A 103 4.88 -17.79 1.72
CA SER A 103 4.43 -18.65 2.83
C SER A 103 3.69 -17.94 3.97
N ALA A 104 2.35 -18.01 3.97
CA ALA A 104 1.66 -19.17 4.53
C ALA A 104 0.16 -19.11 4.19
N ALA A 105 -0.27 -20.03 3.33
CA ALA A 105 -1.60 -20.58 3.45
C ALA A 105 -1.62 -21.41 4.74
N ALA A 106 -2.50 -21.07 5.68
CA ALA A 106 -2.90 -21.96 6.74
C ALA A 106 -4.29 -21.55 7.23
N ASP A 107 -5.25 -22.41 6.95
CA ASP A 107 -6.48 -22.67 7.69
C ASP A 107 -6.89 -21.63 8.74
N ALA A 108 -7.91 -20.85 8.40
CA ALA A 108 -8.81 -20.30 9.39
C ALA A 108 -10.24 -20.50 8.90
N GLN A 109 -10.75 -21.70 9.20
CA GLN A 109 -12.18 -21.94 9.34
C GLN A 109 -12.76 -20.86 10.28
N ILE A 110 -13.61 -19.99 9.75
CA ILE A 110 -14.45 -19.10 10.55
C ILE A 110 -15.80 -19.82 10.69
N PRO A 111 -16.39 -19.91 11.90
CA PRO A 111 -17.71 -20.52 12.10
C PRO A 111 -18.83 -19.79 11.34
#